data_AF-A0A8T6LSM7-F1
#
_entry.id   AF-A0A8T6LSM7-F1
#
_cell.length_a   1.000
_cell.length_b   1.000
_cell.length_c   1.000
_cell.angle_alpha   90.00
_cell.angle_beta   90.00
_cell.angle_gamma   90.00
#
_symmetry.space_group_name_H-M   'P 1'
#
loop_
_entity.id
_entity.type
_entity.pdbx_description
1 polymer ?
#
loop_
_entity_poly.entity_id
_entity_poly.type
_entity_poly.pdbx_seq_one_letter_code
_entity_poly.pdbx_strand_id
1 'polypeptide(L)'
;LNIGQAGGWDAFLALSVDKAANSESPLSVLNGVNVVIGSWIVGAVVMAEYTRFAKRAWVAIAIPFIVLIIAQWFLQIVGALGGVVYGGDGDFTSYLREQAGFIAWLGVIGMSVALWTTGDANLYLPVIQTSSIMRRPRRVMTVICGLLGTILGLGIYQQFLFWIGALAIWVPPLIGPVIAHYYFVARGKMDAGEDARLPVVNWAALFAYPLGLLSYYYAPEWLVPALSGLAGSMVAYLVLYYLVPPLRGLAKA
;
A
#
# COMPACT_ATOMS: atom_id res chain seq x y z
N LEU A 1 5.69 -18.67 -23.63
CA LEU A 1 5.20 -19.87 -22.90
C LEU A 1 3.69 -19.80 -22.72
N ASN A 2 3.17 -18.91 -21.86
CA ASN A 2 1.74 -18.86 -21.53
C ASN A 2 0.83 -18.59 -22.74
N ILE A 3 1.15 -17.62 -23.60
CA ILE A 3 0.37 -17.33 -24.82
C ILE A 3 0.39 -18.51 -25.81
N GLY A 4 1.52 -19.21 -25.92
CA GLY A 4 1.62 -20.40 -26.76
C GLY A 4 0.79 -21.58 -26.21
N GLN A 5 0.76 -21.73 -24.88
CA GLN A 5 -0.06 -22.73 -24.19
C GLN A 5 -1.56 -22.40 -24.22
N ALA A 6 -1.90 -21.11 -24.28
CA ALA A 6 -3.26 -20.67 -24.52
C ALA A 6 -3.73 -20.88 -25.98
N GLY A 7 -2.84 -21.27 -26.90
CA GLY A 7 -3.16 -21.46 -28.33
C GLY A 7 -3.00 -20.20 -29.19
N GLY A 8 -2.29 -19.18 -28.70
CA GLY A 8 -2.07 -17.91 -29.39
C GLY A 8 -2.75 -16.72 -28.70
N TRP A 9 -2.54 -15.52 -29.24
CA TRP A 9 -3.08 -14.29 -28.66
C TRP A 9 -4.61 -14.23 -28.69
N ASP A 10 -5.23 -14.64 -29.79
CA ASP A 10 -6.68 -14.62 -29.93
C ASP A 10 -7.36 -15.58 -28.94
N ALA A 11 -6.79 -16.78 -28.79
CA ALA A 11 -7.27 -17.77 -27.85
C ALA A 11 -7.05 -17.33 -26.38
N PHE A 12 -5.93 -16.68 -26.07
CA PHE A 12 -5.70 -16.07 -24.76
C PHE A 12 -6.73 -14.98 -24.43
N LEU A 13 -7.02 -14.09 -25.38
CA LEU A 13 -8.00 -13.01 -25.19
C LEU A 13 -9.41 -13.59 -24.99
N ALA A 14 -9.79 -14.60 -25.77
CA ALA A 14 -11.06 -15.29 -25.60
C ALA A 14 -11.15 -15.95 -24.20
N LEU A 15 -10.10 -16.63 -23.75
CA LEU A 15 -10.03 -17.24 -22.42
C LEU A 15 -10.12 -16.19 -21.30
N SER A 16 -9.48 -15.03 -21.48
CA SER A 16 -9.55 -13.93 -20.52
C SER A 16 -10.96 -13.36 -20.38
N VAL A 17 -11.68 -13.21 -21.50
CA VAL A 17 -13.07 -12.72 -21.50
C VAL A 17 -13.99 -13.75 -20.85
N ASP A 18 -13.84 -15.03 -21.19
CA ASP A 18 -14.63 -16.12 -20.61
C ASP A 18 -14.44 -16.22 -19.09
N LYS A 19 -13.18 -16.19 -18.61
CA LYS A 19 -12.89 -16.17 -17.17
C LYS A 19 -13.45 -14.94 -16.44
N ALA A 20 -13.43 -13.77 -17.08
CA ALA A 20 -14.01 -12.58 -16.51
C ALA A 20 -15.54 -12.67 -16.43
N ALA A 21 -16.19 -13.22 -17.45
CA ALA A 21 -17.65 -13.40 -17.50
C ALA A 21 -18.16 -14.45 -16.51
N ASN A 22 -17.39 -15.53 -16.31
CA ASN A 22 -17.72 -16.63 -15.41
C ASN A 22 -17.16 -16.46 -13.99
N SER A 23 -16.62 -15.28 -13.65
CA SER A 23 -16.12 -15.00 -12.31
C SER A 23 -17.27 -14.93 -11.31
N GLU A 24 -17.15 -15.65 -10.19
CA GLU A 24 -18.13 -15.62 -9.09
C GLU A 24 -18.23 -14.24 -8.41
N SER A 25 -17.27 -13.35 -8.63
CA SER A 25 -17.21 -12.01 -8.02
C SER A 25 -16.59 -10.99 -8.98
N PRO A 26 -17.34 -10.56 -10.02
CA PRO A 26 -16.81 -9.62 -11.00
C PRO A 26 -16.51 -8.25 -10.35
N LEU A 27 -15.27 -7.80 -10.52
CA LEU A 27 -14.85 -6.47 -10.05
C LEU A 27 -15.10 -5.42 -11.13
N SER A 28 -15.72 -4.30 -10.74
CA SER A 28 -15.71 -3.10 -11.59
C SER A 28 -14.28 -2.60 -11.77
N VAL A 29 -14.02 -1.88 -12.87
CA VAL A 29 -12.69 -1.30 -13.13
C VAL A 29 -12.23 -0.42 -11.95
N LEU A 30 -13.13 0.39 -11.38
CA LEU A 30 -12.82 1.24 -10.24
C LEU A 30 -12.49 0.44 -8.97
N ASN A 31 -13.19 -0.67 -8.72
CA ASN A 31 -12.85 -1.57 -7.61
C ASN A 31 -11.52 -2.28 -7.85
N GLY A 32 -11.20 -2.63 -9.09
CA GLY A 32 -9.88 -3.15 -9.47
C GLY A 32 -8.77 -2.14 -9.17
N VAL A 33 -8.95 -0.86 -9.55
CA VAL A 33 -8.02 0.21 -9.19
C VAL A 33 -7.92 0.38 -7.67
N ASN A 34 -9.05 0.30 -6.95
CA ASN A 34 -9.07 0.40 -5.50
C ASN A 34 -8.27 -0.72 -4.81
N VAL A 35 -8.33 -1.95 -5.34
CA VAL A 35 -7.50 -3.08 -4.88
C VAL A 35 -6.02 -2.83 -5.15
N VAL A 36 -5.66 -2.26 -6.30
CA VAL A 36 -4.27 -1.86 -6.60
C VAL A 36 -3.79 -0.75 -5.65
N ILE A 37 -4.65 0.22 -5.31
CA ILE A 37 -4.30 1.23 -4.30
C ILE A 37 -4.05 0.54 -2.95
N GLY A 38 -4.96 -0.33 -2.51
CA GLY A 38 -4.84 -1.03 -1.23
C GLY A 38 -3.56 -1.86 -1.09
N SER A 39 -3.07 -2.46 -2.18
CA SER A 39 -1.83 -3.27 -2.16
C SER A 39 -0.56 -2.44 -2.03
N TRP A 40 -0.57 -1.17 -2.40
CA TRP A 40 0.61 -0.30 -2.41
C TRP A 40 0.56 0.88 -1.44
N ILE A 41 -0.63 1.20 -0.89
CA ILE A 41 -0.85 2.44 -0.14
C ILE A 41 0.06 2.56 1.09
N VAL A 42 0.33 1.47 1.80
CA VAL A 42 1.23 1.49 2.97
C VAL A 42 2.63 1.91 2.54
N GLY A 43 3.15 1.30 1.47
CA GLY A 43 4.45 1.63 0.89
C GLY A 43 4.54 3.09 0.43
N ALA A 44 3.46 3.61 -0.17
CA ALA A 44 3.37 5.00 -0.57
C ALA A 44 3.43 5.97 0.63
N VAL A 45 2.74 5.64 1.72
CA VAL A 45 2.73 6.46 2.95
C VAL A 45 4.09 6.47 3.64
N VAL A 46 4.77 5.33 3.71
CA VAL A 46 6.09 5.26 4.37
C VAL A 46 7.25 5.68 3.46
N MET A 47 6.98 6.09 2.22
CA MET A 47 8.01 6.39 1.22
C MET A 47 8.99 7.46 1.70
N ALA A 48 8.52 8.43 2.48
CA ALA A 48 9.35 9.48 3.08
C ALA A 48 10.53 8.92 3.90
N GLU A 49 10.34 7.77 4.57
CA GLU A 49 11.38 7.11 5.36
C GLU A 49 12.50 6.51 4.50
N TYR A 50 12.18 6.13 3.26
CA TYR A 50 13.17 5.65 2.29
C TYR A 50 13.82 6.80 1.54
N THR A 51 13.01 7.78 1.10
CA THR A 51 13.50 8.90 0.29
C THR A 51 14.34 9.89 1.09
N ARG A 52 14.27 9.91 2.43
CA ARG A 52 15.16 10.75 3.26
C ARG A 52 16.65 10.45 3.05
N PHE A 53 16.98 9.26 2.56
CA PHE A 53 18.35 8.86 2.25
C PHE A 53 18.79 9.29 0.84
N ALA A 54 17.87 9.81 0.02
CA ALA A 54 18.19 10.31 -1.31
C ALA A 54 18.94 11.64 -1.23
N LYS A 55 20.08 11.72 -1.91
CA LYS A 55 20.93 12.93 -1.92
C LYS A 55 20.34 14.10 -2.72
N ARG A 56 19.33 13.85 -3.56
CA ARG A 56 18.71 14.85 -4.46
C ARG A 56 17.21 14.61 -4.56
N ALA A 57 16.43 15.69 -4.61
CA ALA A 57 14.97 15.62 -4.71
C ALA A 57 14.49 14.84 -5.94
N TRP A 58 15.13 15.00 -7.10
CA TRP A 58 14.74 14.25 -8.30
C TRP A 58 14.98 12.74 -8.15
N VAL A 59 15.99 12.32 -7.39
CA VAL A 59 16.26 10.90 -7.11
C VAL A 59 15.17 10.33 -6.21
N ALA A 60 14.75 11.09 -5.20
CA ALA A 60 13.64 10.74 -4.32
C ALA A 60 12.32 10.53 -5.10
N ILE A 61 12.11 11.28 -6.19
CA ILE A 61 10.92 11.15 -7.04
C ILE A 61 11.07 10.02 -8.07
N ALA A 62 12.25 9.89 -8.68
CA ALA A 62 12.48 8.95 -9.76
C ALA A 62 12.48 7.49 -9.30
N ILE A 63 13.07 7.19 -8.12
CA ILE A 63 13.17 5.81 -7.62
C ILE A 63 11.79 5.16 -7.46
N PRO A 64 10.82 5.76 -6.72
CA PRO A 64 9.48 5.19 -6.60
C PRO A 64 8.79 5.04 -7.95
N PHE A 65 8.95 6.01 -8.87
CA PHE A 65 8.31 5.96 -10.19
C PHE A 65 8.83 4.78 -11.03
N ILE A 66 10.16 4.63 -11.11
CA ILE A 66 10.78 3.53 -11.86
C ILE A 66 10.38 2.18 -11.26
N VAL A 67 10.46 2.05 -9.94
CA VAL A 67 10.18 0.78 -9.24
C VAL A 67 8.69 0.44 -9.32
N LEU A 68 7.79 1.37 -8.99
CA LEU A 68 6.35 1.10 -8.92
C LEU A 68 5.67 1.02 -10.28
N ILE A 69 6.28 1.54 -11.36
CA ILE A 69 5.68 1.47 -12.69
C ILE A 69 6.36 0.39 -13.51
N ILE A 70 7.68 0.46 -13.68
CA ILE A 70 8.37 -0.44 -14.62
C ILE A 70 8.43 -1.87 -14.07
N ALA A 71 8.94 -2.05 -12.84
CA ALA A 71 9.04 -3.40 -12.27
C ALA A 71 7.65 -4.00 -11.99
N GLN A 72 6.70 -3.15 -11.58
CA GLN A 72 5.35 -3.60 -11.26
C GLN A 72 4.56 -4.03 -12.49
N TRP A 73 4.65 -3.31 -13.60
CA TRP A 73 3.97 -3.70 -14.84
C TRP A 73 4.46 -5.05 -15.33
N PHE A 74 5.77 -5.29 -15.27
CA PHE A 74 6.33 -6.58 -15.63
C PHE A 74 5.73 -7.71 -14.78
N LEU A 75 5.75 -7.57 -13.45
CA LEU A 75 5.20 -8.59 -12.55
C LEU A 75 3.69 -8.79 -12.71
N GLN A 76 2.93 -7.71 -12.89
CA GLN A 76 1.47 -7.77 -13.05
C GLN A 76 1.08 -8.46 -14.37
N ILE A 77 1.80 -8.18 -15.47
CA ILE A 77 1.57 -8.84 -16.76
C ILE A 77 1.88 -10.33 -16.64
N VAL A 78 3.03 -10.70 -16.06
CA VAL A 78 3.40 -12.12 -15.87
C VAL A 78 2.38 -12.83 -14.98
N GLY A 79 1.94 -12.20 -13.88
CA GLY A 79 0.91 -12.73 -13.00
C GLY A 79 -0.45 -12.90 -13.69
N ALA A 80 -0.89 -11.90 -14.47
CA ALA A 80 -2.13 -11.97 -15.22
C ALA A 80 -2.10 -13.06 -16.30
N LEU A 81 -0.99 -13.16 -17.04
CA LEU A 81 -0.78 -14.24 -18.02
C LEU A 81 -0.82 -15.62 -17.36
N GLY A 82 -0.21 -15.76 -16.18
CA GLY A 82 -0.23 -16.99 -15.39
C GLY A 82 -1.65 -17.35 -14.94
N GLY A 83 -2.35 -16.44 -14.25
CA GLY A 83 -3.69 -16.70 -13.71
C GLY A 83 -4.74 -16.97 -14.80
N VAL A 84 -4.64 -16.32 -15.96
CA VAL A 84 -5.55 -16.60 -17.08
C VAL A 84 -5.33 -18.00 -17.64
N VAL A 85 -4.08 -18.45 -17.82
CA VAL A 85 -3.80 -19.76 -18.45
C VAL A 85 -3.89 -20.94 -17.47
N TYR A 86 -3.50 -20.75 -16.21
CA TYR A 86 -3.30 -21.83 -15.25
C TYR A 86 -4.26 -21.74 -14.06
N GLY A 87 -5.41 -22.41 -14.18
CA GLY A 87 -6.32 -22.66 -13.05
C GLY A 87 -7.07 -21.47 -12.46
N GLY A 88 -6.71 -20.21 -12.79
CA GLY A 88 -7.32 -19.03 -12.18
C GLY A 88 -6.80 -18.72 -10.77
N ASP A 89 -5.88 -19.54 -10.26
CA ASP A 89 -5.32 -19.35 -8.92
C ASP A 89 -4.29 -18.22 -8.93
N GLY A 90 -4.45 -17.25 -8.04
CA GLY A 90 -3.57 -16.07 -7.95
C GLY A 90 -2.20 -16.37 -7.32
N ASP A 91 -1.96 -17.61 -6.89
CA ASP A 91 -0.71 -18.02 -6.27
C ASP A 91 0.37 -18.30 -7.33
N PHE A 92 1.36 -17.40 -7.36
CA PHE A 92 2.51 -17.52 -8.23
C PHE A 92 3.34 -18.79 -7.97
N THR A 93 3.33 -19.31 -6.74
CA THR A 93 4.02 -20.55 -6.37
C THR A 93 3.38 -21.76 -7.05
N SER A 94 2.05 -21.82 -7.07
CA SER A 94 1.30 -22.87 -7.77
C SER A 94 1.57 -22.80 -9.27
N TYR A 95 1.51 -21.60 -9.86
CA TYR A 95 1.89 -21.39 -11.26
C TYR A 95 3.31 -21.88 -11.59
N LEU A 96 4.30 -21.59 -10.73
CA LEU A 96 5.67 -22.01 -10.94
C LEU A 96 5.86 -23.53 -10.81
N ARG A 97 5.07 -24.22 -9.97
CA ARG A 97 5.11 -25.68 -9.83
C ARG A 97 4.60 -26.41 -11.06
N GLU A 98 3.69 -25.79 -11.80
CA GLU A 98 3.16 -26.33 -13.06
C GLU A 98 4.14 -26.14 -14.23
N GLN A 99 5.15 -25.29 -14.07
CA GLN A 99 6.26 -25.20 -15.02
C GLN A 99 7.22 -26.38 -14.85
N ALA A 100 7.80 -26.87 -15.94
CA ALA A 100 8.71 -28.01 -15.90
C ALA A 100 10.18 -27.61 -15.64
N GLY A 101 10.88 -28.43 -14.84
CA GLY A 101 12.35 -28.49 -14.79
C GLY A 101 13.04 -27.25 -14.21
N PHE A 102 14.07 -26.75 -14.92
CA PHE A 102 14.96 -25.67 -14.47
C PHE A 102 14.23 -24.34 -14.22
N ILE A 103 13.17 -24.06 -14.98
CA ILE A 103 12.40 -22.80 -14.88
C ILE A 103 11.64 -22.72 -13.55
N ALA A 104 11.06 -23.83 -13.09
CA ALA A 104 10.39 -23.89 -11.79
C ALA A 104 11.36 -23.63 -10.64
N TRP A 105 12.53 -24.28 -10.65
CA TRP A 105 13.56 -24.07 -9.63
C TRP A 105 14.11 -22.64 -9.61
N LEU A 106 14.42 -22.08 -10.78
CA LEU A 106 14.88 -20.70 -10.89
C LEU A 106 13.81 -19.71 -10.40
N GLY A 107 12.54 -19.96 -10.74
CA GLY A 107 11.41 -19.15 -10.29
C GLY A 107 11.23 -19.18 -8.78
N VAL A 108 11.23 -20.37 -8.16
CA VAL A 108 11.07 -20.54 -6.71
C VAL A 108 12.22 -19.90 -5.94
N ILE A 109 13.47 -20.11 -6.38
CA ILE A 109 14.63 -19.49 -5.74
C ILE A 109 14.58 -17.98 -5.92
N GLY A 110 14.31 -17.49 -7.14
CA GLY A 110 14.22 -16.08 -7.45
C GLY A 110 13.14 -15.37 -6.62
N MET A 111 11.94 -15.96 -6.54
CA MET A 111 10.84 -15.49 -5.70
C MET A 111 11.23 -15.49 -4.22
N SER A 112 11.88 -16.55 -3.73
CA SER A 112 12.29 -16.64 -2.32
C SER A 112 13.29 -15.54 -1.95
N VAL A 113 14.25 -15.24 -2.83
CA VAL A 113 15.21 -14.14 -2.63
C VAL A 113 14.51 -12.78 -2.71
N ALA A 114 13.57 -12.60 -3.63
CA ALA A 114 12.77 -11.38 -3.73
C ALA A 114 11.90 -11.16 -2.46
N LEU A 115 11.27 -12.22 -1.95
CA LEU A 115 10.50 -12.19 -0.70
C LEU A 115 11.38 -11.88 0.51
N TRP A 116 12.61 -12.42 0.56
CA TRP A 116 13.56 -12.11 1.62
C TRP A 116 13.86 -10.61 1.67
N THR A 117 14.28 -10.03 0.55
CA THR A 117 14.68 -8.61 0.49
C THR A 117 13.51 -7.66 0.80
N THR A 118 12.31 -7.97 0.30
CA THR A 118 11.10 -7.20 0.59
C THR A 118 10.67 -7.37 2.05
N GLY A 119 10.77 -8.59 2.59
CA GLY A 119 10.45 -8.89 3.99
C GLY A 119 11.36 -8.15 4.97
N ASP A 120 12.65 -8.08 4.68
CA ASP A 120 13.60 -7.28 5.46
C ASP A 120 13.21 -5.78 5.46
N ALA A 121 12.89 -5.23 4.29
CA ALA A 121 12.45 -3.83 4.17
C ALA A 121 11.14 -3.55 4.93
N ASN A 122 10.17 -4.48 4.88
CA ASN A 122 8.89 -4.36 5.59
C ASN A 122 9.04 -4.52 7.11
N LEU A 123 10.02 -5.30 7.58
CA LEU A 123 10.30 -5.48 9.00
C LEU A 123 11.07 -4.30 9.60
N TYR A 124 11.89 -3.62 8.79
CA TYR A 124 12.77 -2.54 9.24
C TYR A 124 12.02 -1.40 9.95
N LEU A 125 10.96 -0.87 9.34
CA LEU A 125 10.25 0.31 9.88
C LEU A 125 9.53 0.02 11.20
N PRO A 126 8.69 -1.03 11.31
CA PRO A 126 8.08 -1.41 12.58
C PRO A 126 9.12 -1.60 13.69
N VAL A 127 10.26 -2.23 13.39
CA VAL A 127 11.33 -2.48 14.37
C VAL A 127 11.91 -1.18 14.91
N ILE A 128 12.25 -0.21 14.05
CA ILE A 128 12.84 1.05 14.50
C ILE A 128 11.83 1.90 15.29
N GLN A 129 10.60 2.01 14.78
CA GLN A 129 9.56 2.83 15.41
C GLN A 129 9.19 2.28 16.80
N THR A 130 8.95 0.97 16.89
CA THR A 130 8.60 0.33 18.16
C THR A 130 9.77 0.25 19.13
N SER A 131 11.01 0.07 18.65
CA SER A 131 12.23 0.11 19.47
C SER A 131 12.40 1.47 20.14
N SER A 132 12.11 2.56 19.42
CA SER A 132 12.14 3.93 19.96
C SER A 132 11.08 4.16 21.02
N ILE A 133 9.82 3.79 20.74
CA ILE A 133 8.69 4.00 21.66
C ILE A 133 8.83 3.17 22.93
N MET A 134 9.10 1.86 22.79
CA MET A 134 9.22 0.94 23.93
C MET A 134 10.59 0.98 24.60
N ARG A 135 11.54 1.76 24.07
CA ARG A 135 12.93 1.87 24.57
C ARG A 135 13.61 0.51 24.71
N ARG A 136 13.41 -0.38 23.73
CA ARG A 136 13.97 -1.74 23.69
C ARG A 136 15.02 -1.87 22.58
N PRO A 137 16.02 -2.76 22.70
CA PRO A 137 17.01 -2.99 21.65
C PRO A 137 16.36 -3.46 20.34
N ARG A 138 16.87 -2.98 19.20
CA ARG A 138 16.35 -3.34 17.87
C ARG A 138 16.30 -4.85 17.65
N ARG A 139 17.33 -5.60 18.07
CA ARG A 139 17.38 -7.07 17.95
C ARG A 139 16.17 -7.76 18.61
N VAL A 140 15.74 -7.26 19.77
CA VAL A 140 14.56 -7.78 20.48
C VAL A 140 13.30 -7.45 19.71
N MET A 141 13.18 -6.21 19.23
CA MET A 141 12.02 -5.80 18.44
C MET A 141 11.94 -6.51 17.08
N THR A 142 13.07 -6.85 16.45
CA THR A 142 13.12 -7.67 15.23
C THR A 142 12.45 -9.02 15.44
N VAL A 143 12.78 -9.70 16.54
CA VAL A 143 12.17 -10.99 16.87
C VAL A 143 10.67 -10.82 17.16
N ILE A 144 10.29 -9.84 17.97
CA ILE A 144 8.89 -9.61 18.33
C ILE A 144 8.04 -9.25 17.11
N CYS A 145 8.43 -8.23 16.34
CA CYS A 145 7.72 -7.80 15.14
C CYS A 145 7.71 -8.89 14.06
N GLY A 146 8.81 -9.65 13.91
CA GLY A 146 8.89 -10.76 12.96
C GLY A 146 7.95 -11.90 13.31
N LEU A 147 7.91 -12.32 14.59
CA LEU A 147 6.98 -13.35 15.07
C LEU A 147 5.53 -12.90 14.96
N LEU A 148 5.20 -11.68 15.42
CA LEU A 148 3.85 -11.15 15.30
C LEU A 148 3.41 -11.03 13.84
N GLY A 149 4.28 -10.49 12.97
CA GLY A 149 4.01 -10.38 11.54
C GLY A 149 3.80 -11.75 10.88
N THR A 150 4.58 -12.76 11.28
CA THR A 150 4.41 -14.13 10.77
C THR A 150 3.08 -14.73 11.20
N ILE A 151 2.74 -14.66 12.49
CA ILE A 151 1.49 -15.21 13.03
C ILE A 151 0.28 -14.51 12.40
N LEU A 152 0.29 -13.17 12.36
CA LEU A 152 -0.79 -12.39 11.73
C LEU A 152 -0.86 -12.68 10.23
N GLY A 153 0.29 -12.82 9.56
CA GLY A 153 0.39 -13.12 8.14
C GLY A 153 -0.26 -14.46 7.78
N LEU A 154 -0.12 -15.50 8.60
CA LEU A 154 -0.78 -16.79 8.39
C LEU A 154 -2.31 -16.67 8.36
N GLY A 155 -2.88 -15.77 9.18
CA GLY A 155 -4.31 -15.47 9.17
C GLY A 155 -4.73 -14.56 8.02
N ILE A 156 -4.00 -13.46 7.82
CA ILE A 156 -4.27 -12.48 6.74
C ILE A 156 -4.22 -13.14 5.37
N TYR A 157 -3.31 -14.08 5.15
CA TYR A 157 -3.17 -14.80 3.88
C TYR A 157 -4.47 -15.50 3.47
N GLN A 158 -5.22 -16.06 4.42
CA GLN A 158 -6.50 -16.73 4.14
C GLN A 158 -7.58 -15.78 3.63
N GLN A 159 -7.45 -14.48 3.89
CA GLN A 159 -8.41 -13.44 3.54
C GLN A 159 -7.70 -12.26 2.87
N PHE A 160 -6.78 -12.57 1.93
CA PHE A 160 -5.86 -11.59 1.36
C PHE A 160 -6.57 -10.38 0.73
N LEU A 161 -7.57 -10.61 -0.12
CA LEU A 161 -8.31 -9.52 -0.78
C LEU A 161 -9.11 -8.67 0.22
N PHE A 162 -9.67 -9.28 1.27
CA PHE A 162 -10.34 -8.54 2.34
C PHE A 162 -9.34 -7.62 3.06
N TRP A 163 -8.14 -8.11 3.37
CA TRP A 163 -7.10 -7.30 3.98
C TRP A 163 -6.64 -6.15 3.09
N ILE A 164 -6.44 -6.39 1.79
CA ILE A 164 -6.12 -5.34 0.83
C ILE A 164 -7.24 -4.29 0.75
N GLY A 165 -8.50 -4.73 0.75
CA GLY A 165 -9.65 -3.84 0.81
C GLY A 165 -9.67 -2.98 2.08
N ALA A 166 -9.35 -3.57 3.23
CA ALA A 166 -9.25 -2.86 4.50
C ALA A 166 -8.14 -1.79 4.48
N LEU A 167 -6.97 -2.11 3.90
CA LEU A 167 -5.90 -1.11 3.73
C LEU A 167 -6.31 0.04 2.82
N ALA A 168 -7.04 -0.24 1.73
CA ALA A 168 -7.58 0.81 0.85
C ALA A 168 -8.58 1.73 1.55
N ILE A 169 -9.29 1.24 2.58
CA ILE A 169 -10.20 2.05 3.40
C ILE A 169 -9.42 2.86 4.44
N TRP A 170 -8.54 2.21 5.20
CA TRP A 170 -7.96 2.79 6.41
C TRP A 170 -6.77 3.70 6.16
N VAL A 171 -5.90 3.36 5.22
CA VAL A 171 -4.61 4.03 5.09
C VAL A 171 -4.68 5.39 4.37
N PRO A 172 -5.45 5.57 3.27
CA PRO A 172 -5.49 6.87 2.61
C PRO A 172 -6.05 8.00 3.50
N PRO A 173 -7.16 7.84 4.24
CA PRO A 173 -7.64 8.86 5.15
C PRO A 173 -6.63 9.24 6.25
N LEU A 174 -5.80 8.28 6.68
CA LEU A 174 -4.81 8.48 7.75
C LEU A 174 -3.74 9.51 7.37
N ILE A 175 -3.27 9.48 6.11
CA ILE A 175 -2.20 10.37 5.66
C ILE A 175 -2.72 11.74 5.20
N GLY A 176 -4.01 11.86 4.87
CA GLY A 176 -4.62 13.09 4.37
C GLY A 176 -4.35 14.34 5.24
N PRO A 177 -4.57 14.32 6.56
CA PRO A 177 -4.26 15.45 7.43
C PRO A 177 -2.79 15.87 7.39
N VAL A 178 -1.85 14.92 7.25
CA VAL A 178 -0.41 15.21 7.16
C VAL A 178 -0.09 15.94 5.86
N ILE A 179 -0.61 15.46 4.73
CA ILE A 179 -0.45 16.10 3.42
C ILE A 179 -1.06 17.50 3.44
N ALA A 180 -2.29 17.61 3.95
CA ALA A 180 -3.01 18.86 4.03
C ALA A 180 -2.28 19.89 4.91
N HIS A 181 -1.78 19.46 6.07
CA HIS A 181 -1.01 20.31 6.95
C HIS A 181 0.27 20.81 6.27
N TYR A 182 1.06 19.91 5.68
CA TYR A 182 2.34 20.28 5.07
C TYR A 182 2.17 21.30 3.93
N TYR A 183 1.23 21.06 3.00
CA TYR A 183 1.08 21.91 1.82
C TYR A 183 0.23 23.17 2.04
N PHE A 184 -0.86 23.10 2.82
CA PHE A 184 -1.78 24.24 2.95
C PHE A 184 -1.55 25.06 4.22
N VAL A 185 -1.23 24.40 5.35
CA VAL A 185 -1.01 25.09 6.63
C VAL A 185 0.43 25.57 6.74
N ALA A 186 1.40 24.66 6.63
CA ALA A 186 2.82 24.96 6.72
C ALA A 186 3.40 25.52 5.41
N ARG A 187 2.69 25.40 4.29
CA ARG A 187 3.10 25.90 2.96
C ARG A 187 4.51 25.44 2.56
N GLY A 188 4.84 24.18 2.87
CA GLY A 188 6.14 23.57 2.61
C GLY A 188 7.26 24.01 3.55
N LYS A 189 6.98 24.82 4.58
CA LYS A 189 7.95 25.34 5.54
C LYS A 189 7.85 24.61 6.87
N MET A 190 8.35 23.37 6.91
CA MET A 190 8.56 22.62 8.15
C MET A 190 10.06 22.38 8.31
N ASP A 191 10.69 23.09 9.23
CA ASP A 191 12.08 22.85 9.60
C ASP A 191 12.14 21.68 10.60
N ALA A 192 13.10 20.77 10.40
CA ALA A 192 13.30 19.60 11.25
C ALA A 192 13.60 19.94 12.73
N GLY A 193 13.86 21.22 13.05
CA GLY A 193 14.07 21.73 14.40
C GLY A 193 12.87 22.44 15.03
N GLU A 194 11.77 22.66 14.31
CA GLU A 194 10.57 23.35 14.82
C GLU A 194 9.56 22.41 15.52
N ASP A 195 9.98 21.18 15.87
CA ASP A 195 9.19 20.22 16.66
C ASP A 195 8.63 20.82 17.96
N ALA A 196 9.29 21.84 18.52
CA ALA A 196 8.85 22.53 19.73
C ALA A 196 7.49 23.25 19.58
N ARG A 197 7.05 23.57 18.36
CA ARG A 197 5.78 24.27 18.11
C ARG A 197 4.62 23.33 17.80
N LEU A 198 4.89 22.05 17.58
CA LEU A 198 3.84 21.09 17.26
C LEU A 198 3.12 20.65 18.56
N PRO A 199 1.78 20.62 18.54
CA PRO A 199 1.02 20.13 19.68
C PRO A 199 1.28 18.63 19.86
N VAL A 200 1.22 18.19 21.12
CA VAL A 200 1.34 16.74 21.43
C VAL A 200 0.25 15.93 20.74
N VAL A 201 -0.95 16.52 20.64
CA VAL A 201 -2.11 15.93 19.95
C VAL A 201 -2.75 16.99 19.06
N ASN A 202 -2.91 16.67 17.78
CA ASN A 202 -3.70 17.46 16.85
C ASN A 202 -5.12 16.86 16.76
N TRP A 203 -6.07 17.45 17.50
CA TRP A 203 -7.45 16.97 17.53
C TRP A 203 -8.16 17.12 16.18
N ALA A 204 -7.85 18.17 15.41
CA ALA A 204 -8.38 18.33 14.06
C ALA A 204 -8.00 17.16 13.16
N ALA A 205 -6.75 16.67 13.24
CA ALA A 205 -6.33 15.47 12.50
C ALA A 205 -7.04 14.20 12.98
N LEU A 206 -7.20 14.06 14.30
CA LEU A 206 -7.86 12.90 14.92
C LEU A 206 -9.33 12.79 14.49
N PHE A 207 -10.06 13.90 14.43
CA PHE A 207 -11.46 13.93 13.97
C PHE A 207 -11.60 13.92 12.44
N ALA A 208 -10.62 14.43 11.69
CA ALA A 208 -10.63 14.36 10.23
C ALA A 208 -10.50 12.93 9.71
N TYR A 209 -9.78 12.06 10.42
CA TYR A 209 -9.61 10.66 10.05
C TYR A 209 -10.93 9.88 9.89
N PRO A 210 -11.82 9.79 10.91
CA PRO A 210 -13.10 9.10 10.75
C PRO A 210 -14.01 9.77 9.71
N LEU A 211 -13.92 11.08 9.51
CA LEU A 211 -14.66 11.75 8.42
C LEU A 211 -14.17 11.31 7.04
N GLY A 212 -12.87 11.09 6.86
CA GLY A 212 -12.33 10.48 5.64
C GLY A 212 -12.74 9.01 5.48
N LEU A 213 -12.78 8.23 6.56
CA LEU A 213 -13.32 6.86 6.52
C LEU A 213 -14.79 6.85 6.06
N LEU A 214 -15.61 7.78 6.55
CA LEU A 214 -17.00 7.91 6.10
C LEU A 214 -17.07 8.32 4.63
N SER A 215 -16.24 9.27 4.20
CA SER A 215 -16.16 9.72 2.80
C SER A 215 -15.86 8.59 1.81
N TYR A 216 -15.13 7.55 2.24
CA TYR A 216 -14.89 6.35 1.44
C TYR A 216 -16.20 5.64 1.06
N TYR A 217 -17.13 5.48 2.01
CA TYR A 217 -18.39 4.76 1.80
C TYR A 217 -19.42 5.54 0.98
N TYR A 218 -19.27 6.88 0.92
CA TYR A 218 -20.10 7.77 0.12
C TYR A 218 -19.37 8.27 -1.13
N ALA A 219 -18.35 7.53 -1.60
CA ALA A 219 -17.61 7.88 -2.79
C ALA A 219 -18.55 7.94 -4.02
N PRO A 220 -18.49 9.02 -4.83
CA PRO A 220 -19.22 9.08 -6.08
C PRO A 220 -18.83 7.93 -7.02
N GLU A 221 -19.77 7.45 -7.83
CA GLU A 221 -19.55 6.29 -8.72
C GLU A 221 -18.40 6.45 -9.73
N TRP A 222 -17.98 7.68 -10.02
CA TRP A 222 -16.87 7.98 -10.94
C TRP A 222 -15.51 8.06 -10.23
N LEU A 223 -15.47 8.09 -8.90
CA LEU A 223 -14.26 8.28 -8.11
C LEU A 223 -13.87 6.99 -7.40
N VAL A 224 -12.59 6.65 -7.44
CA VAL A 224 -12.06 5.51 -6.69
C VAL A 224 -12.27 5.76 -5.18
N PRO A 225 -12.92 4.85 -4.44
CA PRO A 225 -13.30 5.07 -3.04
C PRO A 225 -12.14 5.48 -2.12
N ALA A 226 -10.97 4.86 -2.26
CA ALA A 226 -9.77 5.23 -1.51
C ALA A 226 -9.36 6.70 -1.69
N LEU A 227 -9.53 7.26 -2.90
CA LEU A 227 -9.25 8.66 -3.18
C LEU A 227 -10.30 9.60 -2.57
N SER A 228 -11.57 9.17 -2.55
CA SER A 228 -12.63 9.89 -1.81
C SER A 228 -12.29 9.95 -0.32
N GLY A 229 -11.79 8.85 0.27
CA GLY A 229 -11.42 8.83 1.67
C GLY A 229 -10.24 9.76 1.99
N LEU A 230 -9.20 9.76 1.14
CA LEU A 230 -8.07 10.68 1.25
C LEU A 230 -8.50 12.15 1.14
N ALA A 231 -9.25 12.50 0.09
CA ALA A 231 -9.71 13.86 -0.12
C ALA A 231 -10.66 14.30 1.02
N GLY A 232 -11.53 13.41 1.47
CA GLY A 232 -12.44 13.64 2.59
C GLY A 232 -11.69 14.00 3.88
N SER A 233 -10.65 13.25 4.26
CA SER A 233 -9.87 13.59 5.45
C SER A 233 -9.04 14.85 5.29
N MET A 234 -8.51 15.13 4.09
CA MET A 234 -7.81 16.39 3.80
C MET A 234 -8.73 17.61 3.97
N VAL A 235 -9.91 17.57 3.36
CA VAL A 235 -10.89 18.67 3.46
C VAL A 235 -11.39 18.82 4.89
N ALA A 236 -11.78 17.72 5.54
CA ALA A 236 -12.20 17.73 6.93
C ALA A 236 -11.13 18.32 7.85
N TYR A 237 -9.86 17.96 7.65
CA TYR A 237 -8.76 18.51 8.41
C TYR A 237 -8.64 20.02 8.25
N LEU A 238 -8.66 20.53 7.02
CA LEU A 238 -8.54 21.97 6.76
C LEU A 238 -9.72 22.75 7.37
N VAL A 239 -10.94 22.23 7.23
CA VAL A 239 -12.15 22.82 7.83
C VAL A 239 -12.01 22.88 9.35
N LEU A 240 -11.70 21.76 9.99
CA LEU A 240 -11.55 21.69 11.45
C LEU A 240 -10.39 22.57 11.93
N TYR A 241 -9.27 22.56 11.22
CA TYR A 241 -8.09 23.34 11.57
C TYR A 241 -8.36 24.84 11.48
N TYR A 242 -8.97 25.34 10.41
CA TYR A 242 -9.21 26.78 10.25
C TYR A 242 -10.41 27.28 11.04
N LEU A 243 -11.52 26.53 11.07
CA LEU A 243 -12.79 26.99 11.66
C LEU A 243 -12.95 26.63 13.14
N VAL A 244 -12.18 25.68 13.66
CA VAL A 244 -12.27 25.25 15.07
C VAL A 244 -10.91 25.41 15.77
N PRO A 245 -10.52 26.65 16.14
CA PRO A 245 -9.22 26.92 16.77
C PRO A 245 -8.86 26.04 17.99
N PRO A 246 -9.80 25.65 18.88
CA PRO A 246 -9.51 24.74 19.98
C PRO A 246 -8.96 23.36 19.53
N LEU A 247 -9.28 22.91 18.31
CA LEU A 247 -8.87 21.61 17.79
C LEU A 247 -7.47 21.60 17.17
N ARG A 248 -6.81 22.76 17.04
CA ARG A 248 -5.45 22.85 16.50
C ARG A 248 -4.41 22.14 17.38
N GLY A 249 -4.78 21.81 18.63
CA GLY A 249 -3.89 21.23 19.64
C GLY A 249 -3.17 22.32 20.42
N LEU A 250 -2.97 22.09 21.71
CA LEU A 250 -2.18 22.97 22.58
C LEU A 250 -0.70 22.57 22.44
N ALA A 251 0.17 23.55 22.11
CA ALA A 251 1.61 23.35 22.17
C ALA A 251 2.03 22.98 23.61
N LYS A 252 3.15 22.25 23.76
CA LYS A 252 3.75 22.08 25.10
C LYS A 252 4.06 23.46 25.67
N ALA A 253 3.49 23.77 26.84
CA ALA A 253 3.90 24.90 27.66
C ALA A 253 5.34 24.70 28.15
#